data_AF-A0A256XVK3-F1
#
_entry.id   AF-A0A256XVK3-F1
#
_cell.length_a   1.000
_cell.length_b   1.000
_cell.length_c   1.000
_cell.angle_alpha   90.00
_cell.angle_beta   90.00
_cell.angle_gamma   90.00
#
_symmetry.space_group_name_H-M   'P 1'
#
loop_
_entity.id
_entity.type
_entity.pdbx_description
1 polymer ?
#
loop_
_entity_poly.entity_id
_entity_poly.type
_entity_poly.pdbx_seq_one_letter_code
_entity_poly.pdbx_strand_id
1 'polypeptide(L)'
;MEDDFDEFFREFERMRRKIMKEFFKDIEFPDVEKLEKDGWVIQRIDSPNTHGFVARKIVVDDQWGKSPKLKEVKDDNVLFDIFENDDEFNIYIDLSGEKEEDILVSTDEDWVEVETPRRRKRIFLKSKIDPQSLQKKYKNGVLILKVKKKKA
;
A
#
# COMPACT_ATOMS: atom_id res chain seq x y z
N MET A 1 18.15 15.88 32.56
CA MET A 1 17.17 15.15 31.70
C MET A 1 17.47 15.33 30.21
N GLU A 2 18.46 16.12 29.78
CA GLU A 2 18.96 16.14 28.39
C GLU A 2 20.10 15.12 28.16
N ASP A 3 20.85 14.75 29.20
CA ASP A 3 22.01 13.86 29.07
C ASP A 3 21.65 12.40 28.71
N ASP A 4 20.52 11.88 29.20
CA ASP A 4 20.09 10.49 28.96
C ASP A 4 19.73 10.23 27.48
N PHE A 5 19.15 11.23 26.81
CA PHE A 5 18.81 11.17 25.39
C PHE A 5 20.07 11.21 24.51
N ASP A 6 21.02 12.06 24.88
CA ASP A 6 22.29 12.20 24.18
C ASP A 6 23.17 10.95 24.28
N GLU A 7 23.13 10.27 25.42
CA GLU A 7 23.81 8.98 25.60
C GLU A 7 23.15 7.87 24.77
N PHE A 8 21.81 7.82 24.77
CA PHE A 8 21.03 6.90 23.95
C PHE A 8 21.31 7.05 22.45
N PHE A 9 21.39 8.28 21.93
CA PHE A 9 21.73 8.52 20.52
C PHE A 9 23.16 8.10 20.17
N ARG A 10 24.13 8.35 21.05
CA ARG A 10 25.53 7.91 20.85
C ARG A 10 25.66 6.39 20.88
N GLU A 11 24.86 5.71 21.68
CA GLU A 11 24.81 4.24 21.71
C GLU A 11 24.11 3.68 20.47
N PHE A 12 23.00 4.29 20.06
CA PHE A 12 22.27 3.95 18.83
C PHE A 12 23.13 4.11 17.58
N GLU A 13 23.95 5.17 17.49
CA GLU A 13 24.88 5.34 16.36
C GLU A 13 26.01 4.30 16.32
N ARG A 14 26.47 3.85 17.50
CA ARG A 14 27.44 2.75 17.60
C ARG A 14 26.81 1.43 17.14
N MET A 15 25.57 1.18 17.55
CA MET A 15 24.79 0.02 17.14
C MET A 15 24.51 0.04 15.63
N ARG A 16 24.05 1.18 15.08
CA ARG A 16 23.80 1.36 13.63
C ARG A 16 25.05 1.13 12.80
N ARG A 17 26.20 1.66 13.24
CA ARG A 17 27.49 1.42 12.56
C ARG A 17 27.86 -0.06 12.56
N LYS A 18 27.61 -0.79 13.65
CA LYS A 18 27.89 -2.22 13.74
C LYS A 18 26.94 -3.04 12.86
N ILE A 19 25.65 -2.73 12.90
CA ILE A 19 24.61 -3.35 12.05
C ILE A 19 24.92 -3.10 10.57
N MET A 20 25.21 -1.87 10.16
CA MET A 20 25.61 -1.59 8.78
C MET A 20 26.89 -2.32 8.40
N LYS A 21 27.91 -2.34 9.27
CA LYS A 21 29.18 -3.00 8.97
C LYS A 21 29.01 -4.50 8.78
N GLU A 22 28.12 -5.15 9.54
CA GLU A 22 27.74 -6.56 9.36
C GLU A 22 26.91 -6.74 8.06
N PHE A 23 25.92 -5.88 7.84
CA PHE A 23 25.04 -5.93 6.66
C PHE A 23 25.82 -5.75 5.35
N PHE A 24 26.79 -4.82 5.29
CA PHE A 24 27.65 -4.57 4.14
C PHE A 24 28.77 -5.60 3.96
N LYS A 25 29.04 -6.44 4.97
CA LYS A 25 30.09 -7.46 4.88
C LYS A 25 29.69 -8.62 3.98
N ASP A 26 28.39 -8.90 3.92
CA ASP A 26 27.81 -10.02 3.17
C ASP A 26 27.02 -9.55 1.93
N ILE A 27 26.98 -8.24 1.67
CA ILE A 27 26.45 -7.69 0.41
C ILE A 27 27.57 -7.74 -0.63
N GLU A 28 27.50 -8.72 -1.53
CA GLU A 28 28.18 -8.62 -2.81
C GLU A 28 27.50 -7.50 -3.61
N PHE A 29 28.18 -6.35 -3.75
CA PHE A 29 27.70 -5.30 -4.63
C PHE A 29 27.70 -5.84 -6.06
N PRO A 30 26.57 -5.75 -6.77
CA PRO A 30 26.48 -6.31 -8.10
C PRO A 30 27.47 -5.61 -9.04
N ASP A 31 28.19 -6.41 -9.81
CA ASP A 31 29.14 -5.91 -10.80
C ASP A 31 28.39 -5.12 -11.89
N VAL A 32 28.56 -3.80 -11.87
CA VAL A 32 27.88 -2.86 -12.75
C VAL A 32 28.21 -3.14 -14.21
N GLU A 33 29.45 -3.49 -14.53
CA GLU A 33 29.84 -3.80 -15.91
C GLU A 33 29.19 -5.10 -16.40
N LYS A 34 29.05 -6.09 -15.51
CA LYS A 34 28.34 -7.34 -15.82
C LYS A 34 26.84 -7.09 -16.02
N LEU A 35 26.23 -6.24 -15.21
CA LEU A 35 24.83 -5.86 -15.35
C LEU A 35 24.55 -5.11 -16.67
N GLU A 36 25.42 -4.17 -17.05
CA GLU A 36 25.29 -3.46 -18.33
C GLU A 36 25.42 -4.41 -19.53
N LYS A 37 26.37 -5.36 -19.48
CA LYS A 37 26.51 -6.43 -20.49
C LYS A 37 25.28 -7.33 -20.57
N ASP A 38 24.62 -7.58 -19.45
CA ASP A 38 23.38 -8.36 -19.37
C ASP A 38 22.13 -7.55 -19.78
N GLY A 39 22.29 -6.33 -20.31
CA GLY A 39 21.21 -5.50 -20.86
C GLY A 39 20.49 -4.63 -19.84
N TRP A 40 21.08 -4.42 -18.66
CA TRP A 40 20.56 -3.47 -17.68
C TRP A 40 21.07 -2.07 -17.97
N VAL A 41 20.18 -1.07 -17.94
CA VAL A 41 20.54 0.34 -17.97
C VAL A 41 20.72 0.81 -16.53
N ILE A 42 21.94 1.21 -16.16
CA ILE A 42 22.27 1.65 -14.80
C ILE A 42 22.35 3.18 -14.77
N GLN A 43 21.61 3.81 -13.86
CA GLN A 43 21.68 5.26 -13.61
C GLN A 43 22.17 5.51 -12.20
N ARG A 44 23.23 6.32 -12.06
CA ARG A 44 23.76 6.71 -10.77
C ARG A 44 22.94 7.87 -10.21
N ILE A 45 22.47 7.73 -8.98
CA ILE A 45 21.84 8.82 -8.23
C ILE A 45 22.88 9.39 -7.29
N ASP A 46 23.15 10.67 -7.47
CA ASP A 46 24.01 11.45 -6.59
C ASP A 46 23.20 12.67 -6.12
N SER A 47 22.81 12.67 -4.85
CA SER A 47 22.01 13.73 -4.23
C SER A 47 22.47 13.94 -2.79
N PRO A 48 22.22 15.13 -2.19
CA PRO A 48 22.90 15.57 -0.96
C PRO A 48 22.81 14.66 0.26
N ASN A 49 21.93 13.65 0.28
CA ASN A 49 21.83 12.62 1.32
C ASN A 49 21.73 11.17 0.79
N THR A 50 21.83 10.96 -0.51
CA THR A 50 21.63 9.64 -1.14
C THR A 50 22.61 9.45 -2.28
N HIS A 51 23.47 8.44 -2.15
CA HIS A 51 24.36 7.99 -3.21
C HIS A 51 24.01 6.54 -3.52
N GLY A 52 23.72 6.23 -4.77
CA GLY A 52 23.32 4.88 -5.16
C GLY A 52 23.16 4.69 -6.66
N PHE A 53 22.67 3.51 -7.04
CA PHE A 53 22.44 3.15 -8.44
C PHE A 53 21.00 2.66 -8.62
N VAL A 54 20.37 3.05 -9.71
CA VAL A 54 19.11 2.49 -10.19
C VAL A 54 19.42 1.64 -11.41
N ALA A 55 19.29 0.32 -11.26
CA ALA A 55 19.40 -0.62 -12.36
C ALA A 55 18.03 -0.87 -12.98
N ARG A 56 17.88 -0.72 -14.31
CA ARG A 56 16.64 -0.99 -15.04
C ARG A 56 16.90 -1.89 -16.23
N LYS A 57 16.38 -3.11 -16.23
CA LYS A 57 16.40 -3.99 -17.41
C LYS A 57 15.17 -3.73 -18.25
N ILE A 58 15.35 -3.34 -19.50
CA ILE A 58 14.26 -3.35 -20.48
C ILE A 58 14.28 -4.73 -21.13
N VAL A 59 13.41 -5.63 -20.65
CA VAL A 59 13.23 -6.93 -21.29
C VAL A 59 12.34 -6.71 -22.50
N VAL A 60 12.96 -6.68 -23.68
CA VAL A 60 12.23 -6.76 -24.95
C VAL A 60 11.95 -8.24 -25.18
N ASP A 61 10.82 -8.70 -24.66
CA ASP A 61 10.28 -10.03 -24.98
C ASP A 61 9.78 -10.00 -26.44
N ASP A 62 10.01 -11.08 -27.20
CA ASP A 62 9.62 -11.24 -28.61
C ASP A 62 8.08 -11.24 -28.82
N GLN A 63 7.31 -10.90 -27.78
CA GLN A 63 5.89 -10.57 -27.82
C GLN A 63 5.68 -9.09 -28.16
N TRP A 64 6.18 -8.68 -29.32
CA TRP A 64 6.02 -7.33 -29.85
C TRP A 64 4.54 -6.95 -29.96
N GLY A 65 4.05 -6.09 -29.05
CA GLY A 65 2.68 -5.55 -29.06
C GLY A 65 1.91 -5.59 -27.74
N LYS A 66 2.45 -6.21 -26.68
CA LYS A 66 1.84 -6.13 -25.34
C LYS A 66 2.88 -5.67 -24.33
N SER A 67 2.94 -4.36 -24.10
CA SER A 67 3.64 -3.81 -22.93
C SER A 67 3.25 -4.62 -21.70
N PRO A 68 4.18 -5.02 -20.81
CA PRO A 68 3.80 -5.59 -19.53
C PRO A 68 2.89 -4.54 -18.89
N LYS A 69 1.59 -4.86 -18.75
CA LYS A 69 0.67 -3.97 -18.06
C LYS A 69 1.23 -3.90 -16.65
N LEU A 70 1.85 -2.78 -16.30
CA LEU A 70 2.05 -2.38 -14.92
C LEU A 70 0.69 -2.62 -14.27
N LYS A 71 0.58 -3.66 -13.46
CA LYS A 71 -0.63 -3.93 -12.71
C LYS A 71 -0.70 -2.71 -11.79
N GLU A 72 -1.60 -1.78 -12.07
CA GLU A 72 -1.82 -0.63 -11.20
C GLU A 72 -2.08 -1.20 -9.81
N VAL A 73 -1.08 -1.12 -8.94
CA VAL A 73 -1.21 -1.52 -7.55
C VAL A 73 -2.02 -0.40 -6.92
N LYS A 74 -3.33 -0.60 -6.84
CA LYS A 74 -4.21 0.31 -6.13
C LYS A 74 -3.80 0.32 -4.66
N ASP A 75 -3.71 1.51 -4.10
CA ASP A 75 -3.36 1.72 -2.70
C ASP A 75 -4.44 1.10 -1.80
N ASP A 76 -4.03 0.23 -0.87
CA ASP A 76 -4.92 -0.43 0.09
C ASP A 76 -4.94 0.28 1.45
N ASN A 77 -4.22 1.40 1.58
CA ASN A 77 -4.14 2.22 2.78
C ASN A 77 -5.35 3.17 2.87
N VAL A 78 -6.52 2.56 2.98
CA VAL A 78 -7.80 3.24 3.23
C VAL A 78 -8.14 3.09 4.72
N LEU A 79 -8.37 4.22 5.38
CA LEU A 79 -8.86 4.24 6.76
C LEU A 79 -10.35 3.94 6.78
N PHE A 80 -10.77 3.06 7.70
CA PHE A 80 -12.17 2.72 7.89
C PHE A 80 -12.45 2.37 9.34
N ASP A 81 -13.69 2.60 9.76
CA ASP A 81 -14.24 2.21 11.05
C ASP A 81 -15.55 1.46 10.86
N ILE A 82 -15.80 0.46 11.72
CA ILE A 82 -16.99 -0.38 11.68
C ILE A 82 -17.71 -0.28 13.01
N PHE A 83 -18.96 0.18 12.97
CA PHE A 83 -19.87 0.16 14.10
C PHE A 83 -20.91 -0.93 13.88
N GLU A 84 -20.99 -1.84 14.83
CA GLU A 84 -21.94 -2.95 14.82
C GLU A 84 -23.12 -2.61 15.75
N ASN A 85 -24.33 -2.58 15.18
CA ASN A 85 -25.58 -2.52 15.93
C ASN A 85 -26.21 -3.93 15.97
N ASP A 86 -27.35 -4.09 16.64
CA ASP A 86 -28.02 -5.39 16.77
C ASP A 86 -28.37 -6.00 15.40
N ASP A 87 -28.85 -5.20 14.45
CA ASP A 87 -29.39 -5.64 13.16
C ASP A 87 -28.61 -5.16 11.93
N GLU A 88 -27.62 -4.27 12.09
CA GLU A 88 -26.88 -3.68 10.98
C GLU A 88 -25.41 -3.36 11.30
N PHE A 89 -24.61 -3.21 10.24
CA PHE A 89 -23.27 -2.62 10.28
C PHE A 89 -23.30 -1.21 9.65
N ASN A 90 -22.70 -0.25 10.34
CA ASN A 90 -22.40 1.08 9.83
C ASN A 90 -20.89 1.19 9.61
N ILE A 91 -20.47 1.31 8.35
CA ILE A 91 -19.06 1.36 7.96
C ILE A 91 -18.74 2.76 7.45
N TYR A 92 -17.73 3.39 8.01
CA TYR A 92 -17.24 4.71 7.63
C TYR A 92 -15.88 4.56 6.96
N ILE A 93 -15.71 5.10 5.76
CA ILE A 93 -14.51 4.91 4.95
C ILE A 93 -14.01 6.28 4.48
N ASP A 94 -12.74 6.60 4.76
CA ASP A 94 -12.09 7.82 4.29
C ASP A 94 -11.61 7.67 2.85
N LEU A 95 -12.23 8.43 1.96
CA LEU A 95 -11.94 8.53 0.53
C LEU A 95 -11.69 9.99 0.13
N SER A 96 -11.05 10.76 1.03
CA SER A 96 -10.67 12.14 0.77
C SER A 96 -9.91 12.28 -0.56
N GLY A 97 -10.41 13.17 -1.41
CA GLY A 97 -9.84 13.41 -2.74
C GLY A 97 -10.47 12.59 -3.88
N GLU A 98 -11.43 11.71 -3.60
CA GLU A 98 -12.19 10.95 -4.60
C GLU A 98 -13.54 11.61 -4.91
N LYS A 99 -14.03 11.41 -6.13
CA LYS A 99 -15.36 11.85 -6.55
C LYS A 99 -16.38 10.74 -6.31
N GLU A 100 -17.61 11.09 -5.96
CA GLU A 100 -18.67 10.10 -5.70
C GLU A 100 -18.91 9.15 -6.88
N GLU A 101 -18.81 9.71 -8.09
CA GLU A 101 -18.98 9.03 -9.38
C GLU A 101 -17.98 7.89 -9.58
N ASP A 102 -16.78 8.07 -9.02
CA ASP A 102 -15.63 7.18 -9.18
C ASP A 102 -15.59 6.08 -8.10
N ILE A 103 -16.52 6.11 -7.14
CA ILE A 103 -16.58 5.16 -6.01
C ILE A 103 -17.50 3.99 -6.37
N LEU A 104 -16.88 2.85 -6.61
CA LEU A 104 -17.57 1.57 -6.76
C LEU A 104 -17.62 0.86 -5.42
N VAL A 105 -18.80 0.37 -5.06
CA VAL A 105 -19.02 -0.43 -3.85
C VAL A 105 -19.60 -1.76 -4.26
N SER A 106 -18.94 -2.84 -3.85
CA SER A 106 -19.43 -4.21 -4.02
C SER A 106 -19.52 -4.89 -2.66
N THR A 107 -20.37 -5.90 -2.56
CA THR A 107 -20.64 -6.58 -1.28
C THR A 107 -21.05 -8.02 -1.55
N ASP A 108 -20.75 -8.88 -0.60
CA ASP A 108 -21.18 -10.29 -0.54
C ASP A 108 -21.60 -10.62 0.89
N GLU A 109 -21.84 -11.88 1.22
CA GLU A 109 -22.33 -12.30 2.54
C GLU A 109 -21.38 -11.94 3.69
N ASP A 110 -20.06 -11.89 3.45
CA ASP A 110 -19.06 -11.75 4.52
C ASP A 110 -18.19 -10.48 4.40
N TRP A 111 -18.34 -9.73 3.31
CA TRP A 111 -17.44 -8.60 3.03
C TRP A 111 -18.12 -7.47 2.25
N VAL A 112 -17.55 -6.28 2.42
CA VAL A 112 -17.83 -5.08 1.63
C VAL A 112 -16.52 -4.59 1.04
N GLU A 113 -16.50 -4.27 -0.25
CA GLU A 113 -15.33 -3.77 -0.96
C GLU A 113 -15.63 -2.41 -1.56
N VAL A 114 -14.66 -1.52 -1.44
CA VAL A 114 -14.66 -0.22 -2.09
C VAL A 114 -13.51 -0.15 -3.09
N GLU A 115 -13.81 0.34 -4.28
CA GLU A 115 -12.85 0.52 -5.36
C GLU A 115 -12.99 1.92 -5.95
N THR A 116 -11.86 2.61 -6.08
CA THR A 116 -11.73 3.89 -6.78
C THR A 116 -10.65 3.73 -7.85
N PRO A 117 -10.40 4.75 -8.70
CA PRO A 117 -9.28 4.70 -9.65
C PRO A 117 -7.93 4.48 -8.97
N ARG A 118 -7.74 5.04 -7.76
CA ARG A 118 -6.45 5.03 -7.05
C ARG A 118 -6.36 3.99 -5.93
N ARG A 119 -7.49 3.60 -5.34
CA ARG A 119 -7.53 2.79 -4.12
C ARG A 119 -8.47 1.60 -4.24
N ARG A 120 -8.18 0.53 -3.49
CA ARG A 120 -9.08 -0.62 -3.35
C ARG A 120 -8.96 -1.22 -1.96
N LYS A 121 -10.08 -1.40 -1.26
CA LYS A 121 -10.10 -2.02 0.07
C LYS A 121 -11.28 -2.97 0.22
N ARG A 122 -10.98 -4.20 0.63
CA ARG A 122 -11.97 -5.19 1.05
C ARG A 122 -12.00 -5.27 2.57
N ILE A 123 -13.20 -5.16 3.13
CA ILE A 123 -13.47 -5.15 4.57
C ILE A 123 -14.30 -6.40 4.88
N PHE A 124 -13.73 -7.32 5.66
CA PHE A 124 -14.43 -8.51 6.13
C PHE A 124 -15.20 -8.19 7.42
N LEU A 125 -16.45 -8.66 7.50
CA LEU A 125 -17.33 -8.42 8.64
C LEU A 125 -17.39 -9.65 9.55
N LYS A 126 -17.72 -9.42 10.82
CA LYS A 126 -17.77 -10.48 11.84
C LYS A 126 -19.00 -11.39 11.71
N SER A 127 -19.99 -11.01 10.91
CA SER A 127 -21.23 -11.75 10.73
C SER A 127 -21.76 -11.56 9.33
N LYS A 128 -22.56 -12.53 8.89
CA LYS A 128 -23.18 -12.49 7.57
C LYS A 128 -24.10 -11.29 7.40
N ILE A 129 -24.06 -10.68 6.23
CA ILE A 129 -24.91 -9.55 5.85
C ILE A 129 -25.86 -9.93 4.72
N ASP A 130 -26.91 -9.12 4.53
CA ASP A 130 -27.76 -9.15 3.35
C ASP A 130 -27.21 -8.16 2.31
N PRO A 131 -26.60 -8.64 1.20
CA PRO A 131 -26.04 -7.79 0.15
C PRO A 131 -27.06 -6.82 -0.46
N GLN A 132 -28.34 -7.20 -0.50
CA GLN A 132 -29.39 -6.39 -1.11
C GLN A 132 -29.82 -5.21 -0.21
N SER A 133 -29.46 -5.25 1.07
CA SER A 133 -29.78 -4.21 2.04
C SER A 133 -28.78 -3.03 2.04
N LEU A 134 -27.72 -3.11 1.23
CA LEU A 134 -26.65 -2.11 1.20
C LEU A 134 -27.18 -0.72 0.81
N GLN A 135 -26.96 0.25 1.68
CA GLN A 135 -27.19 1.67 1.43
C GLN A 135 -25.85 2.41 1.50
N LYS A 136 -25.65 3.37 0.60
CA LYS A 136 -24.45 4.21 0.57
C LYS A 136 -24.79 5.70 0.62
N LYS A 137 -23.94 6.46 1.28
CA LYS A 137 -23.97 7.93 1.29
C LYS A 137 -22.56 8.47 1.31
N TYR A 138 -22.23 9.38 0.40
CA TYR A 138 -20.94 10.05 0.38
C TYR A 138 -21.10 11.52 0.78
N LYS A 139 -20.26 12.00 1.70
CA LYS A 139 -20.25 13.41 2.11
C LYS A 139 -18.88 13.81 2.61
N ASN A 140 -18.33 14.90 2.06
CA ASN A 140 -17.08 15.53 2.52
C ASN A 140 -15.90 14.55 2.63
N GLY A 141 -15.67 13.70 1.63
CA GLY A 141 -14.57 12.74 1.64
C GLY A 141 -14.86 11.44 2.38
N VAL A 142 -16.01 11.31 3.06
CA VAL A 142 -16.34 10.10 3.82
C VAL A 142 -17.49 9.34 3.15
N LEU A 143 -17.26 8.06 2.87
CA LEU A 143 -18.28 7.12 2.43
C LEU A 143 -18.85 6.39 3.64
N ILE A 144 -20.18 6.48 3.79
CA ILE A 144 -20.94 5.81 4.83
C ILE A 144 -21.72 4.68 4.17
N LEU A 145 -21.47 3.45 4.62
CA LEU A 145 -22.19 2.26 4.18
C LEU A 145 -23.03 1.72 5.33
N LYS A 146 -24.28 1.40 5.05
CA LYS A 146 -25.17 0.69 5.97
C LYS A 146 -25.59 -0.62 5.35
N VAL A 147 -25.46 -1.71 6.09
CA VAL A 147 -25.85 -3.04 5.60
C VAL A 147 -26.43 -3.86 6.75
N LYS A 148 -27.58 -4.50 6.52
CA LYS A 148 -28.25 -5.33 7.52
C LYS A 148 -27.55 -6.66 7.68
N LYS A 149 -27.53 -7.17 8.91
CA LYS A 149 -27.14 -8.55 9.19
C LYS A 149 -28.17 -9.49 8.58
N LYS A 150 -27.69 -10.59 8.02
CA LYS A 150 -28.57 -11.67 7.57
C LYS A 150 -29.16 -12.30 8.82
N LYS A 151 -30.48 -12.26 8.97
CA LYS A 151 -31.15 -13.01 10.04
C LYS A 151 -30.92 -14.50 9.78
N ALA A 152 -30.52 -15.21 10.82
CA ALA A 152 -30.42 -16.66 10.80
C ALA A 152 -31.80 -17.30 10.59
#